data_AF-A0A7K2CQT3-F1
#
_entry.id   AF-A0A7K2CQT3-F1
#
_cell.length_a   1.000
_cell.length_b   1.000
_cell.length_c   1.000
_cell.angle_alpha   90.00
_cell.angle_beta   90.00
_cell.angle_gamma   90.00
#
_symmetry.space_group_name_H-M   'P 1'
#
loop_
_entity.id
_entity.type
_entity.pdbx_description
1 polymer ?
#
loop_
_entity_poly.entity_id
_entity_poly.type
_entity_poly.pdbx_seq_one_letter_code
_entity_poly.pdbx_strand_id
1 'polypeptide(L)'
;MVHDGWAPAGSSDPVVVGSRTATYKVEGRSLVVSEQLQFEDPDALPGPLTLSVAEPATRPIDVEIDAGRVQAIDTAGVAEWRSFWGELPRVYQAEIEPAASVDFTWKVTPRLRVASTIHGHPYDRSLYDPLADRVVASGAGIPDDKLIRRLRDIDVLHMAWPEWWSGVDPERTAEVLEQVKATGTAVVWTQHNLLPHFFKTDEAAASYQLWADAADAVIHHSEVGRDVALGTYRYGAHTEHHVIPHGHWGREYETVANTTRQDVELSEGWAPCGLRVAVIGTPRVEKDLQLVVDAVAACGRDDIQLIIRVDLSVAVPDDPRIIAEHGHLDFNQYLRRMKAFDAVILPFAPSGMLTTGTAFDCLGAGVPAITSDWDFFDETFAGADIRYGSTVEDLTRCLDELNPEKLNRSRQALIDRHPAFDWEPIADQTLDVLEAAALRYA
;
A
#
# COMPACT_ATOMS: atom_id res chain seq x y z
N MET A 1 40.11 -2.34 -13.42
CA MET A 1 40.57 -1.58 -14.61
C MET A 1 41.67 -0.66 -14.14
N VAL A 2 42.82 -0.60 -14.83
CA VAL A 2 43.94 0.29 -14.47
C VAL A 2 43.93 1.46 -15.46
N HIS A 3 43.85 2.68 -14.96
CA HIS A 3 43.97 3.91 -15.76
C HIS A 3 45.26 4.62 -15.40
N ASP A 4 46.04 4.99 -16.41
CA ASP A 4 47.30 5.70 -16.27
C ASP A 4 47.10 7.16 -16.72
N GLY A 5 46.92 8.05 -15.73
CA GLY A 5 46.83 9.50 -15.94
C GLY A 5 45.43 10.12 -15.82
N TRP A 6 45.39 11.39 -15.42
CA TRP A 6 44.18 12.16 -15.15
C TRP A 6 44.18 13.49 -15.92
N ALA A 7 43.03 13.88 -16.46
CA ALA A 7 42.84 15.12 -17.21
C ALA A 7 41.82 16.05 -16.52
N PRO A 8 41.93 17.39 -16.66
CA PRO A 8 40.90 18.32 -16.25
C PRO A 8 39.55 18.00 -16.90
N ALA A 9 38.44 18.29 -16.21
CA ALA A 9 37.10 18.13 -16.78
C ALA A 9 36.98 18.86 -18.13
N GLY A 10 36.58 18.13 -19.18
CA GLY A 10 36.50 18.66 -20.56
C GLY A 10 37.79 18.56 -21.38
N SER A 11 38.86 17.98 -20.85
CA SER A 11 40.12 17.68 -21.56
C SER A 11 40.37 16.18 -21.68
N SER A 12 41.02 15.76 -22.77
CA SER A 12 41.54 14.40 -22.96
C SER A 12 43.04 14.29 -22.71
N ASP A 13 43.74 15.41 -22.50
CA ASP A 13 45.18 15.42 -22.29
C ASP A 13 45.50 15.12 -20.83
N PRO A 14 46.22 14.03 -20.51
CA PRO A 14 46.56 13.72 -19.13
C PRO A 14 47.60 14.72 -18.60
N VAL A 15 47.29 15.33 -17.46
CA VAL A 15 48.11 16.39 -16.84
C VAL A 15 48.69 15.94 -15.50
N VAL A 16 48.14 14.87 -14.89
CA VAL A 16 48.61 14.30 -13.62
C VAL A 16 48.81 12.79 -13.78
N VAL A 17 49.95 12.26 -13.32
CA VAL A 17 50.26 10.83 -13.35
C VAL A 17 49.78 10.17 -12.06
N GLY A 18 49.16 9.00 -12.19
CA GLY A 18 48.64 8.23 -11.07
C GLY A 18 47.99 6.94 -11.53
N SER A 19 47.48 6.19 -10.58
CA SER A 19 46.74 4.94 -10.79
C SER A 19 45.37 4.99 -10.14
N ARG A 20 44.42 4.28 -10.74
CA ARG A 20 43.08 4.04 -10.20
C ARG A 20 42.83 2.54 -10.12
N THR A 21 42.37 2.08 -8.97
CA THR A 21 41.83 0.73 -8.77
C THR A 21 40.38 0.85 -8.31
N ALA A 22 39.47 0.15 -8.98
CA ALA A 22 38.05 0.14 -8.66
C ALA A 22 37.56 -1.29 -8.49
N THR A 23 36.85 -1.57 -7.39
CA THR A 23 36.16 -2.83 -7.12
C THR A 23 34.66 -2.61 -7.22
N TYR A 24 34.01 -3.36 -8.09
CA TYR A 24 32.58 -3.27 -8.34
C TYR A 24 31.85 -4.43 -7.68
N LYS A 25 30.77 -4.13 -6.96
CA LYS A 25 29.89 -5.11 -6.33
C LYS A 25 28.44 -4.73 -6.60
N VAL A 26 27.60 -5.73 -6.84
CA VAL A 26 26.14 -5.54 -6.88
C VAL A 26 25.58 -5.97 -5.53
N GLU A 27 24.81 -5.09 -4.90
CA GLU A 27 24.11 -5.34 -3.64
C GLU A 27 22.62 -5.05 -3.84
N GLY A 28 21.82 -6.11 -3.97
CA GLY A 28 20.42 -5.97 -4.39
C GLY A 28 20.35 -5.27 -5.75
N ARG A 29 19.70 -4.11 -5.79
CA ARG A 29 19.55 -3.29 -7.01
C ARG A 29 20.65 -2.24 -7.16
N SER A 30 21.56 -2.14 -6.19
CA SER A 30 22.57 -1.10 -6.14
C SER A 30 23.89 -1.57 -6.73
N LEU A 31 24.54 -0.70 -7.51
CA LEU A 31 25.95 -0.82 -7.85
C LEU A 31 26.76 -0.11 -6.77
N VAL A 32 27.62 -0.84 -6.07
CA VAL A 32 28.57 -0.31 -5.08
C VAL A 32 29.97 -0.38 -5.68
N VAL A 33 30.69 0.73 -5.64
CA VAL A 33 32.03 0.84 -6.20
C VAL A 33 32.98 1.40 -5.15
N SER A 34 33.97 0.61 -4.77
CA SER A 34 35.08 1.04 -3.92
C SER A 34 36.26 1.43 -4.80
N GLU A 35 36.70 2.67 -4.67
CA GLU A 35 37.74 3.32 -5.46
C GLU A 35 38.98 3.56 -4.60
N GLN A 36 40.14 3.32 -5.19
CA GLN A 36 41.45 3.68 -4.65
C GLN A 36 42.21 4.44 -5.72
N LEU A 37 42.49 5.70 -5.44
CA LEU A 37 43.23 6.59 -6.34
C LEU A 37 44.58 6.89 -5.72
N GLN A 38 45.64 6.78 -6.50
CA GLN A 38 47.01 7.11 -6.08
C GLN A 38 47.63 8.04 -7.09
N PHE A 39 48.19 9.16 -6.62
CA PHE A 39 48.83 10.17 -7.47
C PHE A 39 50.34 10.19 -7.21
N GLU A 40 51.14 10.27 -8.27
CA GLU A 40 52.60 10.30 -8.15
C GLU A 40 53.10 11.66 -7.61
N ASP A 41 52.40 12.74 -7.97
CA ASP A 41 52.66 14.10 -7.49
C ASP A 41 51.33 14.75 -7.02
N PRO A 42 51.01 14.70 -5.71
CA PRO A 42 49.78 15.27 -5.18
C PRO A 42 49.71 16.80 -5.26
N ASP A 43 50.87 17.47 -5.24
CA ASP A 43 50.95 18.93 -5.33
C ASP A 43 50.63 19.43 -6.76
N ALA A 44 50.63 18.52 -7.75
CA ALA A 44 50.23 18.80 -9.12
C ALA A 44 48.71 18.77 -9.34
N LEU A 45 47.90 18.40 -8.34
CA LEU A 45 46.44 18.39 -8.46
C LEU A 45 45.89 19.83 -8.48
N PRO A 46 45.25 20.28 -9.58
CA PRO A 46 44.83 21.67 -9.74
C PRO A 46 43.58 22.03 -8.93
N GLY A 47 42.94 21.07 -8.26
CA GLY A 47 41.68 21.25 -7.53
C GLY A 47 41.12 19.93 -7.00
N PRO A 48 39.87 19.94 -6.49
CA PRO A 48 39.20 18.75 -5.99
C PRO A 48 38.96 17.71 -7.09
N LEU A 49 38.83 16.45 -6.66
CA LEU A 49 38.43 15.36 -7.55
C LEU A 49 36.91 15.35 -7.67
N THR A 50 36.40 15.17 -8.87
CA THR A 50 34.96 15.15 -9.14
C THR A 50 34.52 13.76 -9.58
N LEU A 51 33.53 13.19 -8.88
CA LEU A 51 32.73 12.06 -9.37
C LEU A 51 31.43 12.61 -9.94
N SER A 52 31.09 12.21 -11.17
CA SER A 52 29.81 12.55 -11.80
C SER A 52 29.06 11.29 -12.21
N VAL A 53 27.82 11.17 -11.75
CA VAL A 53 26.90 10.07 -12.11
C VAL A 53 25.68 10.68 -12.78
N ALA A 54 25.46 10.35 -14.04
CA ALA A 54 24.33 10.87 -14.80
C ALA A 54 23.07 10.01 -14.60
N GLU A 55 21.93 10.68 -14.45
CA GLU A 55 20.61 10.06 -14.32
C GLU A 55 19.88 10.08 -15.66
N PRO A 56 19.45 8.93 -16.18
CA PRO A 56 18.58 8.88 -17.36
C PRO A 56 17.13 9.23 -17.00
N ALA A 57 16.44 9.94 -17.90
CA ALA A 57 15.06 10.38 -17.68
C ALA A 57 14.06 9.24 -17.38
N THR A 58 14.34 8.03 -17.87
CA THR A 58 13.46 6.85 -17.72
C THR A 58 13.77 5.99 -16.50
N ARG A 59 14.86 6.28 -15.78
CA ARG A 59 15.30 5.50 -14.62
C ARG A 59 16.01 6.41 -13.62
N PRO A 60 15.24 7.14 -12.79
CA PRO A 60 15.81 7.91 -11.68
C PRO A 60 16.70 7.04 -10.80
N ILE A 61 17.74 7.65 -10.22
CA ILE A 61 18.72 6.96 -9.38
C ILE A 61 18.94 7.76 -8.09
N ASP A 62 19.30 7.06 -7.02
CA ASP A 62 19.82 7.66 -5.80
C ASP A 62 21.32 7.37 -5.72
N VAL A 63 22.10 8.38 -5.35
CA VAL A 63 23.57 8.32 -5.32
C VAL A 63 24.07 8.65 -3.93
N GLU A 64 24.83 7.74 -3.36
CA GLU A 64 25.48 7.87 -2.05
C GLU A 64 27.01 7.83 -2.22
N ILE A 65 27.74 8.58 -1.42
CA ILE A 65 29.21 8.54 -1.34
C ILE A 65 29.65 8.67 0.12
N ASP A 66 30.65 7.91 0.54
CA ASP A 66 31.19 7.97 1.90
C ASP A 66 32.23 9.09 2.12
N ALA A 67 32.74 9.68 1.01
CA ALA A 67 33.69 10.77 1.01
C ALA A 67 33.14 11.99 0.24
N GLY A 68 32.95 13.10 0.95
CA GLY A 68 32.48 14.36 0.38
C GLY A 68 30.95 14.55 0.44
N ARG A 69 30.45 15.51 -0.33
CA ARG A 69 29.01 15.83 -0.40
C ARG A 69 28.49 15.64 -1.82
N VAL A 70 27.42 14.88 -1.98
CA VAL A 70 26.69 14.73 -3.25
C VAL A 70 25.78 15.93 -3.47
N GLN A 71 25.78 16.47 -4.69
CA GLN A 71 24.84 17.48 -5.16
C GLN A 71 24.14 16.96 -6.41
N ALA A 72 22.81 17.06 -6.44
CA ALA A 72 22.01 16.80 -7.63
C ALA A 72 21.89 18.09 -8.44
N ILE A 73 22.37 18.07 -9.68
CA ILE A 73 22.37 19.20 -10.61
C ILE A 73 21.34 18.93 -11.70
N ASP A 74 20.38 19.84 -11.87
CA ASP A 74 19.45 19.81 -13.00
C ASP A 74 20.19 20.22 -14.27
N THR A 75 20.26 19.29 -15.22
CA THR A 75 20.94 19.44 -16.50
C THR A 75 19.96 19.38 -17.67
N ALA A 76 18.66 19.48 -17.39
CA ALA A 76 17.64 19.48 -18.44
C ALA A 76 17.83 20.64 -19.42
N GLY A 77 17.79 20.34 -20.71
CA GLY A 77 17.99 21.26 -21.83
C GLY A 77 19.45 21.62 -22.12
N VAL A 78 20.41 21.17 -21.30
CA VAL A 78 21.84 21.48 -21.47
C VAL A 78 22.45 20.63 -22.60
N ALA A 79 23.19 21.27 -23.50
CA ALA A 79 23.62 20.65 -24.76
C ALA A 79 24.61 19.49 -24.55
N GLU A 80 25.43 19.60 -23.53
CA GLU A 80 26.45 18.63 -23.11
C GLU A 80 25.82 17.35 -22.54
N TRP A 81 24.60 17.44 -21.99
CA TRP A 81 23.88 16.35 -21.33
C TRP A 81 22.73 15.78 -22.18
N ARG A 82 22.70 16.12 -23.47
CA ARG A 82 21.75 15.58 -24.43
C ARG A 82 22.47 14.99 -25.63
N SER A 83 21.89 13.94 -26.18
CA SER A 83 22.29 13.34 -27.44
C SER A 83 21.09 13.15 -28.34
N PHE A 84 21.32 12.65 -29.56
CA PHE A 84 20.23 12.23 -30.44
C PHE A 84 19.33 11.15 -29.80
N TRP A 85 19.88 10.36 -28.87
CA TRP A 85 19.22 9.18 -28.30
C TRP A 85 18.49 9.44 -26.99
N GLY A 86 18.64 10.63 -26.42
CA GLY A 86 18.00 10.97 -25.16
C GLY A 86 18.74 12.06 -24.40
N GLU A 87 18.22 12.33 -23.21
CA GLU A 87 18.65 13.40 -22.33
C GLU A 87 18.96 12.83 -20.94
N LEU A 88 19.97 13.41 -20.31
CA LEU A 88 20.36 13.16 -18.92
C LEU A 88 19.90 14.39 -18.13
N PRO A 89 18.64 14.41 -17.65
CA PRO A 89 18.05 15.60 -17.02
C PRO A 89 18.70 15.94 -15.68
N ARG A 90 19.49 15.03 -15.11
CA ARG A 90 20.15 15.25 -13.84
C ARG A 90 21.52 14.59 -13.79
N VAL A 91 22.44 15.25 -13.11
CA VAL A 91 23.77 14.71 -12.79
C VAL A 91 24.01 14.85 -11.30
N TYR A 92 24.41 13.77 -10.66
CA TYR A 92 24.89 13.77 -9.28
C TYR A 92 26.40 14.00 -9.30
N GLN A 93 26.84 15.05 -8.63
CA GLN A 93 28.24 15.42 -8.52
C GLN A 93 28.69 15.31 -7.06
N ALA A 94 29.81 14.62 -6.83
CA ALA A 94 30.49 14.64 -5.55
C ALA A 94 31.88 15.26 -5.72
N GLU A 95 32.24 16.15 -4.80
CA GLU A 95 33.57 16.74 -4.69
C GLU A 95 34.32 16.06 -3.56
N ILE A 96 35.51 15.57 -3.88
CA ILE A 96 36.39 14.84 -2.97
C ILE A 96 37.67 15.65 -2.83
N GLU A 97 38.07 15.89 -1.58
CA GLU A 97 39.30 16.63 -1.29
C GLU A 97 40.51 15.88 -1.87
N PRO A 98 41.43 16.60 -2.55
CA PRO A 98 42.56 15.97 -3.20
C PRO A 98 43.60 15.52 -2.16
N ALA A 99 44.15 14.32 -2.34
CA ALA A 99 45.25 13.80 -1.54
C ALA A 99 46.12 12.86 -2.39
N ALA A 100 47.33 12.54 -1.92
CA ALA A 100 48.22 11.59 -2.60
C ALA A 100 47.63 10.19 -2.76
N SER A 101 46.78 9.80 -1.81
CA SER A 101 45.99 8.57 -1.83
C SER A 101 44.58 8.93 -1.41
N VAL A 102 43.58 8.54 -2.22
CA VAL A 102 42.17 8.79 -1.95
C VAL A 102 41.42 7.47 -2.06
N ASP A 103 40.81 7.06 -0.95
CA ASP A 103 39.96 5.88 -0.87
C ASP A 103 38.52 6.33 -0.59
N PHE A 104 37.57 5.86 -1.39
CA PHE A 104 36.16 6.16 -1.18
C PHE A 104 35.26 5.09 -1.81
N THR A 105 34.04 5.01 -1.30
CA THR A 105 32.97 4.15 -1.83
C THR A 105 31.81 5.02 -2.28
N TRP A 106 31.31 4.74 -3.48
CA TRP A 106 30.07 5.32 -3.97
C TRP A 106 29.07 4.23 -4.37
N LYS A 107 27.79 4.54 -4.24
CA LYS A 107 26.68 3.62 -4.49
C LYS A 107 25.65 4.31 -5.37
N VAL A 108 25.17 3.60 -6.38
CA VAL A 108 24.06 4.02 -7.23
C VAL A 108 22.94 3.01 -7.11
N THR A 109 21.76 3.49 -6.70
CA THR A 109 20.55 2.68 -6.58
C THR A 109 19.52 3.22 -7.55
N PRO A 110 19.19 2.53 -8.64
CA PRO A 110 18.04 2.91 -9.45
C PRO A 110 16.77 2.90 -8.61
N ARG A 111 15.80 3.76 -8.88
CA ARG A 111 14.48 3.65 -8.24
C ARG A 111 13.68 2.50 -8.83
N LEU A 112 12.88 1.84 -8.00
CA LEU A 112 12.03 0.74 -8.46
C LEU A 112 10.87 1.29 -9.28
N ARG A 113 10.63 0.76 -10.48
CA ARG A 113 9.52 1.18 -11.35
C ARG A 113 8.36 0.22 -11.16
N VAL A 114 7.25 0.74 -10.61
CA VAL A 114 6.09 -0.07 -10.27
C VAL A 114 4.87 0.42 -11.04
N ALA A 115 4.20 -0.50 -11.74
CA ALA A 115 2.88 -0.24 -12.31
C ALA A 115 1.81 -0.81 -11.37
N SER A 116 0.89 0.05 -10.93
CA SER A 116 -0.24 -0.33 -10.07
C SER A 116 -1.53 -0.44 -10.88
N THR A 117 -2.32 -1.48 -10.62
CA THR A 117 -3.65 -1.65 -11.23
C THR A 117 -4.72 -0.73 -10.63
N ILE A 118 -4.41 -0.11 -9.49
CA ILE A 118 -5.31 0.76 -8.73
C ILE A 118 -4.71 2.15 -8.53
N HIS A 119 -3.83 2.57 -9.43
CA HIS A 119 -3.07 3.81 -9.28
C HIS A 119 -3.96 5.02 -9.00
N GLY A 120 -3.63 5.76 -7.94
CA GLY A 120 -4.38 6.94 -7.49
C GLY A 120 -5.59 6.63 -6.59
N HIS A 121 -5.92 5.35 -6.37
CA HIS A 121 -6.85 4.94 -5.31
C HIS A 121 -6.30 5.34 -3.92
N PRO A 122 -7.13 5.66 -2.91
CA PRO A 122 -6.64 6.02 -1.58
C PRO A 122 -5.63 5.02 -0.99
N TYR A 123 -5.92 3.72 -1.07
CA TYR A 123 -4.97 2.66 -0.68
C TYR A 123 -3.60 2.80 -1.36
N ASP A 124 -3.60 3.00 -2.69
CA ASP A 124 -2.39 3.12 -3.50
C ASP A 124 -1.55 4.33 -3.07
N ARG A 125 -2.21 5.48 -2.86
CA ARG A 125 -1.53 6.70 -2.39
C ARG A 125 -0.98 6.53 -0.99
N SER A 126 -1.77 5.98 -0.07
CA SER A 126 -1.32 5.74 1.30
C SER A 126 -0.09 4.83 1.35
N LEU A 127 -0.02 3.86 0.43
CA LEU A 127 1.11 2.94 0.32
C LEU A 127 2.35 3.56 -0.36
N TYR A 128 2.18 4.29 -1.47
CA TYR A 128 3.30 4.77 -2.28
C TYR A 128 3.77 6.19 -1.97
N ASP A 129 2.95 7.05 -1.35
CA ASP A 129 3.38 8.40 -0.96
C ASP A 129 4.61 8.35 -0.01
N PRO A 130 4.69 7.45 0.99
CA PRO A 130 5.90 7.28 1.82
C PRO A 130 7.12 6.72 1.07
N LEU A 131 6.93 6.22 -0.15
CA LEU A 131 7.98 5.61 -1.00
C LEU A 131 8.37 6.49 -2.19
N ALA A 132 7.87 7.72 -2.30
CA ALA A 132 8.03 8.56 -3.50
C ALA A 132 9.50 8.86 -3.87
N ASP A 133 10.41 8.75 -2.91
CA ASP A 133 11.85 8.90 -3.10
C ASP A 133 12.55 7.59 -3.51
N ARG A 134 11.91 6.42 -3.35
CA ARG A 134 12.49 5.09 -3.64
C ARG A 134 11.82 4.37 -4.81
N VAL A 135 10.57 4.75 -5.11
CA VAL A 135 9.70 4.12 -6.10
C VAL A 135 9.19 5.15 -7.10
N VAL A 136 9.22 4.79 -8.38
CA VAL A 136 8.49 5.47 -9.45
C VAL A 136 7.20 4.68 -9.70
N ALA A 137 6.13 5.08 -9.01
CA ALA A 137 4.81 4.47 -9.16
C ALA A 137 4.05 5.07 -10.36
N SER A 138 3.40 4.22 -11.15
CA SER A 138 2.60 4.62 -12.29
C SER A 138 1.36 3.73 -12.43
N GLY A 139 0.38 4.14 -13.23
CA GLY A 139 -0.76 3.30 -13.56
C GLY A 139 -0.42 2.25 -14.62
N ALA A 140 -0.82 0.99 -14.38
CA ALA A 140 -0.77 -0.05 -15.41
C ALA A 140 -1.64 0.31 -16.64
N GLY A 141 -2.69 1.13 -16.43
CA GLY A 141 -3.69 1.53 -17.43
C GLY A 141 -4.55 0.35 -17.90
N ILE A 142 -5.52 0.55 -18.80
CA ILE A 142 -6.44 -0.54 -19.25
C ILE A 142 -5.64 -1.65 -19.95
N PRO A 143 -5.84 -2.95 -19.70
CA PRO A 143 -5.11 -3.99 -20.43
C PRO A 143 -5.62 -4.07 -21.88
N ASP A 144 -4.86 -3.55 -22.83
CA ASP A 144 -5.16 -3.49 -24.26
C ASP A 144 -3.90 -3.87 -25.08
N ASP A 145 -3.95 -3.80 -26.41
CA ASP A 145 -2.81 -4.17 -27.28
C ASP A 145 -1.53 -3.34 -27.06
N LYS A 146 -1.60 -2.26 -26.26
CA LYS A 146 -0.44 -1.43 -25.86
C LYS A 146 0.11 -1.82 -24.49
N LEU A 147 -0.41 -2.86 -23.83
CA LEU A 147 0.02 -3.26 -22.49
C LEU A 147 1.51 -3.62 -22.46
N ILE A 148 1.98 -4.44 -23.40
CA ILE A 148 3.41 -4.81 -23.53
C ILE A 148 4.29 -3.55 -23.61
N ARG A 149 3.87 -2.55 -24.38
CA ARG A 149 4.63 -1.30 -24.50
C ARG A 149 4.68 -0.52 -23.19
N ARG A 150 3.59 -0.50 -22.43
CA ARG A 150 3.52 0.20 -21.13
C ARG A 150 4.35 -0.50 -20.05
N LEU A 151 4.39 -1.83 -20.07
CA LEU A 151 5.10 -2.61 -19.05
C LEU A 151 6.57 -2.91 -19.39
N ARG A 152 7.03 -2.63 -20.62
CA ARG A 152 8.42 -2.89 -21.06
C ARG A 152 9.49 -2.38 -20.11
N ASP A 153 9.24 -1.21 -19.52
CA ASP A 153 10.15 -0.51 -18.62
C ASP A 153 9.64 -0.53 -17.18
N ILE A 154 8.90 -1.57 -16.80
CA ILE A 154 8.36 -1.74 -15.45
C ILE A 154 9.00 -2.97 -14.82
N ASP A 155 9.48 -2.80 -13.60
CA ASP A 155 10.12 -3.88 -12.85
C ASP A 155 9.06 -4.78 -12.20
N VAL A 156 7.99 -4.15 -11.66
CA VAL A 156 6.90 -4.85 -10.97
C VAL A 156 5.53 -4.33 -11.39
N LEU A 157 4.63 -5.24 -11.72
CA LEU A 157 3.19 -5.02 -11.75
C LEU A 157 2.65 -5.34 -10.35
N HIS A 158 2.35 -4.31 -9.56
CA HIS A 158 1.67 -4.48 -8.28
C HIS A 158 0.15 -4.48 -8.54
N MET A 159 -0.43 -5.66 -8.47
CA MET A 159 -1.84 -5.89 -8.71
C MET A 159 -2.65 -5.87 -7.41
N ALA A 160 -3.76 -5.15 -7.46
CA ALA A 160 -4.87 -5.21 -6.52
C ALA A 160 -6.19 -5.22 -7.30
N TRP A 161 -7.19 -5.94 -6.79
CA TRP A 161 -8.52 -6.10 -7.41
C TRP A 161 -8.47 -6.38 -8.93
N PRO A 162 -7.90 -7.53 -9.36
CA PRO A 162 -7.79 -7.86 -10.78
C PRO A 162 -9.11 -7.79 -11.54
N GLU A 163 -10.25 -8.01 -10.86
CA GLU A 163 -11.58 -7.92 -11.47
C GLU A 163 -11.92 -6.52 -12.00
N TRP A 164 -11.30 -5.46 -11.47
CA TRP A 164 -11.49 -4.09 -11.95
C TRP A 164 -10.54 -3.73 -13.10
N TRP A 165 -9.50 -4.54 -13.30
CA TRP A 165 -8.46 -4.27 -14.27
C TRP A 165 -8.56 -5.18 -15.50
N SER A 166 -8.44 -6.50 -15.32
CA SER A 166 -8.54 -7.50 -16.39
C SER A 166 -9.96 -8.06 -16.57
N GLY A 167 -10.88 -7.76 -15.66
CA GLY A 167 -12.22 -8.35 -15.63
C GLY A 167 -12.24 -9.73 -14.96
N VAL A 168 -13.35 -10.45 -15.14
CA VAL A 168 -13.63 -11.76 -14.50
C VAL A 168 -13.80 -12.90 -15.52
N ASP A 169 -13.35 -12.67 -16.76
CA ASP A 169 -13.34 -13.67 -17.83
C ASP A 169 -11.98 -14.38 -17.86
N PRO A 170 -11.92 -15.70 -17.67
CA PRO A 170 -10.68 -16.47 -17.70
C PRO A 170 -9.91 -16.38 -19.01
N GLU A 171 -10.60 -16.35 -20.16
CA GLU A 171 -9.93 -16.26 -21.48
C GLU A 171 -9.23 -14.91 -21.61
N ARG A 172 -9.94 -13.83 -21.28
CA ARG A 172 -9.34 -12.50 -21.23
C ARG A 172 -8.19 -12.41 -20.24
N THR A 173 -8.34 -13.02 -19.06
CA THR A 173 -7.30 -13.02 -18.02
C THR A 173 -6.03 -13.71 -18.52
N ALA A 174 -6.17 -14.84 -19.22
CA ALA A 174 -5.04 -15.55 -19.82
C ALA A 174 -4.33 -14.68 -20.88
N GLU A 175 -5.07 -13.99 -21.75
CA GLU A 175 -4.47 -13.06 -22.73
C GLU A 175 -3.68 -11.92 -22.09
N VAL A 176 -4.20 -11.35 -20.98
CA VAL A 176 -3.51 -10.31 -20.23
C VAL A 176 -2.23 -10.85 -19.60
N LEU A 177 -2.29 -12.04 -18.99
CA LEU A 177 -1.14 -12.70 -18.40
C LEU A 177 -0.04 -13.01 -19.41
N GLU A 178 -0.38 -13.47 -20.61
CA GLU A 178 0.62 -13.69 -21.66
C GLU A 178 1.32 -12.38 -22.08
N GLN A 179 0.60 -11.26 -22.11
CA GLN A 179 1.20 -9.95 -22.37
C GLN A 179 2.12 -9.48 -21.24
N VAL A 180 1.74 -9.71 -19.98
CA VAL A 180 2.58 -9.40 -18.81
C VAL A 180 3.84 -10.27 -18.80
N LYS A 181 3.71 -11.58 -19.03
CA LYS A 181 4.87 -12.49 -19.13
C LYS A 181 5.84 -12.08 -20.24
N ALA A 182 5.32 -11.61 -21.37
CA ALA A 182 6.15 -11.18 -22.50
C ALA A 182 7.02 -9.94 -22.19
N THR A 183 6.78 -9.21 -21.09
CA THR A 183 7.61 -8.06 -20.69
C THR A 183 8.70 -8.42 -19.69
N GLY A 184 8.64 -9.61 -19.07
CA GLY A 184 9.54 -9.97 -17.97
C GLY A 184 9.29 -9.17 -16.69
N THR A 185 8.12 -8.56 -16.56
CA THR A 185 7.72 -7.79 -15.38
C THR A 185 7.26 -8.76 -14.28
N ALA A 186 7.79 -8.60 -13.07
CA ALA A 186 7.35 -9.40 -11.92
C ALA A 186 5.92 -9.06 -11.52
N VAL A 187 5.14 -10.03 -11.06
CA VAL A 187 3.76 -9.86 -10.61
C VAL A 187 3.70 -9.99 -9.10
N VAL A 188 3.39 -8.89 -8.41
CA VAL A 188 3.11 -8.89 -6.97
C VAL A 188 1.63 -8.63 -6.76
N TRP A 189 0.94 -9.52 -6.07
CA TRP A 189 -0.50 -9.41 -5.82
C TRP A 189 -0.80 -9.09 -4.36
N THR A 190 -1.39 -7.93 -4.07
CA THR A 190 -2.08 -7.75 -2.78
C THR A 190 -3.48 -8.34 -2.88
N GLN A 191 -3.70 -9.47 -2.21
CA GLN A 191 -4.94 -10.23 -2.29
C GLN A 191 -5.95 -9.73 -1.26
N HIS A 192 -6.65 -8.64 -1.59
CA HIS A 192 -7.69 -8.07 -0.72
C HIS A 192 -8.93 -8.95 -0.58
N ASN A 193 -9.26 -9.72 -1.62
CA ASN A 193 -10.48 -10.50 -1.71
C ASN A 193 -10.17 -11.96 -2.00
N LEU A 194 -11.00 -12.84 -1.45
CA LEU A 194 -10.97 -14.25 -1.82
C LEU A 194 -11.56 -14.43 -3.22
N LEU A 195 -12.69 -13.77 -3.52
CA LEU A 195 -13.37 -13.79 -4.82
C LEU A 195 -13.75 -12.36 -5.22
N PRO A 196 -13.94 -12.07 -6.53
CA PRO A 196 -14.35 -10.74 -6.99
C PRO A 196 -15.52 -10.16 -6.21
N HIS A 197 -15.51 -8.84 -6.07
CA HIS A 197 -16.49 -8.09 -5.29
C HIS A 197 -17.96 -8.42 -5.62
N PHE A 198 -18.30 -8.49 -6.91
CA PHE A 198 -19.69 -8.61 -7.38
C PHE A 198 -19.96 -9.89 -8.17
N PHE A 199 -18.92 -10.64 -8.53
CA PHE A 199 -19.01 -11.80 -9.41
C PHE A 199 -18.51 -13.04 -8.67
N LYS A 200 -19.44 -13.80 -8.08
CA LYS A 200 -19.16 -15.02 -7.32
C LYS A 200 -19.47 -16.26 -8.17
N THR A 201 -18.98 -16.29 -9.41
CA THR A 201 -19.18 -17.41 -10.35
C THR A 201 -17.92 -18.26 -10.47
N ASP A 202 -18.05 -19.45 -11.06
CA ASP A 202 -16.92 -20.34 -11.30
C ASP A 202 -15.91 -19.72 -12.27
N GLU A 203 -16.36 -18.96 -13.27
CA GLU A 203 -15.48 -18.23 -14.19
C GLU A 203 -14.68 -17.16 -13.45
N ALA A 204 -15.34 -16.41 -12.56
CA ALA A 204 -14.70 -15.39 -11.75
C ALA A 204 -13.64 -15.99 -10.82
N ALA A 205 -13.92 -17.16 -10.24
CA ALA A 205 -12.95 -17.92 -9.46
C ALA A 205 -11.78 -18.44 -10.31
N ALA A 206 -12.05 -18.89 -11.54
CA ALA A 206 -11.02 -19.34 -12.47
C ALA A 206 -10.08 -18.20 -12.92
N SER A 207 -10.60 -16.99 -13.12
CA SER A 207 -9.76 -15.80 -13.35
C SER A 207 -8.81 -15.52 -12.17
N TYR A 208 -9.30 -15.61 -10.93
CA TYR A 208 -8.45 -15.45 -9.74
C TYR A 208 -7.42 -16.56 -9.61
N GLN A 209 -7.77 -17.81 -9.97
CA GLN A 209 -6.83 -18.92 -10.00
C GLN A 209 -5.69 -18.67 -11.00
N LEU A 210 -5.97 -18.09 -12.18
CA LEU A 210 -4.93 -17.72 -13.15
C LEU A 210 -3.96 -16.67 -12.60
N TRP A 211 -4.46 -15.68 -11.86
CA TRP A 211 -3.63 -14.70 -11.17
C TRP A 211 -2.82 -15.30 -10.03
N ALA A 212 -3.39 -16.23 -9.26
CA ALA A 212 -2.68 -16.97 -8.22
C ALA A 212 -1.52 -17.80 -8.79
N ASP A 213 -1.73 -18.50 -9.91
CA ASP A 213 -0.71 -19.29 -10.58
C ASP A 213 0.44 -18.42 -11.16
N ALA A 214 0.15 -17.17 -11.51
CA ALA A 214 1.10 -16.26 -12.15
C ALA A 214 1.84 -15.31 -11.20
N ALA A 215 1.40 -15.18 -9.95
CA ALA A 215 2.01 -14.26 -8.99
C ALA A 215 3.40 -14.73 -8.55
N ASP A 216 4.40 -13.86 -8.64
CA ASP A 216 5.75 -14.09 -8.09
C ASP A 216 5.74 -13.94 -6.56
N ALA A 217 4.93 -13.02 -6.04
CA ALA A 217 4.67 -12.86 -4.62
C ALA A 217 3.22 -12.42 -4.35
N VAL A 218 2.69 -12.79 -3.18
CA VAL A 218 1.34 -12.44 -2.74
C VAL A 218 1.39 -11.86 -1.34
N ILE A 219 0.77 -10.69 -1.17
CA ILE A 219 0.62 -9.99 0.10
C ILE A 219 -0.79 -10.26 0.65
N HIS A 220 -0.83 -10.76 1.88
CA HIS A 220 -2.03 -11.04 2.66
C HIS A 220 -2.08 -10.11 3.86
N HIS A 221 -3.27 -9.66 4.26
CA HIS A 221 -3.42 -8.73 5.39
C HIS A 221 -3.51 -9.38 6.77
N SER A 222 -3.50 -10.71 6.83
CA SER A 222 -3.55 -11.51 8.05
C SER A 222 -3.02 -12.92 7.77
N GLU A 223 -2.60 -13.63 8.82
CA GLU A 223 -2.24 -15.04 8.76
C GLU A 223 -3.48 -15.88 8.42
N VAL A 224 -4.61 -15.62 9.08
CA VAL A 224 -5.92 -16.24 8.76
C VAL A 224 -6.29 -16.04 7.29
N GLY A 225 -6.15 -14.81 6.77
CA GLY A 225 -6.42 -14.52 5.37
C GLY A 225 -5.50 -15.28 4.42
N ARG A 226 -4.20 -15.36 4.73
CA ARG A 226 -3.25 -16.16 3.96
C ARG A 226 -3.66 -17.63 3.95
N ASP A 227 -3.99 -18.20 5.10
CA ASP A 227 -4.31 -19.62 5.22
C ASP A 227 -5.60 -19.98 4.46
N VAL A 228 -6.61 -19.10 4.51
CA VAL A 228 -7.84 -19.25 3.70
C VAL A 228 -7.52 -19.17 2.21
N ALA A 229 -6.69 -18.23 1.77
CA ALA A 229 -6.29 -18.08 0.38
C ALA A 229 -5.51 -19.31 -0.12
N LEU A 230 -4.53 -19.80 0.65
CA LEU A 230 -3.75 -21.01 0.37
C LEU A 230 -4.60 -22.30 0.36
N GLY A 231 -5.64 -22.36 1.17
CA GLY A 231 -6.60 -23.46 1.16
C GLY A 231 -7.56 -23.44 -0.04
N THR A 232 -7.68 -22.29 -0.72
CA THR A 232 -8.65 -22.08 -1.81
C THR A 232 -7.98 -22.13 -3.18
N TYR A 233 -6.84 -21.47 -3.35
CA TYR A 233 -6.14 -21.33 -4.62
C TYR A 233 -4.85 -22.14 -4.65
N ARG A 234 -4.49 -22.59 -5.86
CA ARG A 234 -3.13 -23.05 -6.13
C ARG A 234 -2.27 -21.87 -6.52
N TYR A 235 -1.05 -21.84 -6.02
CA TYR A 235 -0.04 -20.86 -6.36
C TYR A 235 1.14 -21.57 -7.02
N GLY A 236 1.96 -20.81 -7.75
CA GLY A 236 3.19 -21.33 -8.33
C GLY A 236 4.16 -21.81 -7.25
N ALA A 237 4.97 -22.83 -7.55
CA ALA A 237 6.00 -23.31 -6.61
C ALA A 237 7.08 -22.26 -6.27
N HIS A 238 7.13 -21.17 -7.04
CA HIS A 238 8.03 -20.03 -6.86
C HIS A 238 7.36 -18.87 -6.11
N THR A 239 6.04 -18.92 -5.90
CA THR A 239 5.27 -17.82 -5.31
C THR A 239 5.65 -17.68 -3.83
N GLU A 240 6.09 -16.48 -3.45
CA GLU A 240 6.31 -16.13 -2.05
C GLU A 240 5.04 -15.55 -1.43
N HIS A 241 4.78 -15.88 -0.16
CA HIS A 241 3.63 -15.39 0.58
C HIS A 241 4.09 -14.54 1.75
N HIS A 242 3.61 -13.30 1.80
CA HIS A 242 3.96 -12.33 2.83
C HIS A 242 2.71 -11.87 3.55
N VAL A 243 2.78 -11.76 4.88
CA VAL A 243 1.69 -11.20 5.68
C VAL A 243 2.09 -9.77 6.06
N ILE A 244 1.45 -8.80 5.44
CA ILE A 244 1.65 -7.37 5.70
C ILE A 244 0.27 -6.76 5.96
N PRO A 245 0.04 -6.19 7.16
CA PRO A 245 -1.27 -5.68 7.53
C PRO A 245 -1.69 -4.54 6.59
N HIS A 246 -3.00 -4.32 6.48
CA HIS A 246 -3.54 -3.15 5.80
C HIS A 246 -3.37 -1.93 6.70
N GLY A 247 -3.01 -0.76 6.15
CA GLY A 247 -2.83 0.44 6.96
C GLY A 247 -4.16 1.06 7.41
N HIS A 248 -4.18 1.71 8.58
CA HIS A 248 -5.38 2.39 9.05
C HIS A 248 -5.62 3.72 8.31
N TRP A 249 -6.86 4.20 8.28
CA TRP A 249 -7.22 5.42 7.53
C TRP A 249 -7.03 6.73 8.32
N GLY A 250 -6.13 6.76 9.31
CA GLY A 250 -6.05 7.84 10.30
C GLY A 250 -5.83 9.23 9.69
N ARG A 251 -4.98 9.31 8.67
CA ARG A 251 -4.68 10.55 7.94
C ARG A 251 -5.92 11.16 7.27
N GLU A 252 -6.84 10.35 6.77
CA GLU A 252 -8.07 10.84 6.13
C GLU A 252 -8.96 11.56 7.15
N TYR A 253 -8.99 11.09 8.40
CA TYR A 253 -9.76 11.70 9.48
C TYR A 253 -9.17 13.03 10.01
N GLU A 254 -7.95 13.41 9.63
CA GLU A 254 -7.36 14.72 9.98
C GLU A 254 -8.18 15.88 9.40
N THR A 255 -8.74 15.68 8.20
CA THR A 255 -9.58 16.68 7.50
C THR A 255 -10.85 17.03 8.27
N VAL A 256 -11.30 16.14 9.15
CA VAL A 256 -12.50 16.28 9.97
C VAL A 256 -12.18 16.30 11.47
N ALA A 257 -10.92 16.54 11.86
CA ALA A 257 -10.47 16.47 13.26
C ALA A 257 -11.26 17.39 14.21
N ASN A 258 -11.70 18.55 13.72
CA ASN A 258 -12.47 19.53 14.50
C ASN A 258 -13.99 19.29 14.47
N THR A 259 -14.47 18.24 13.79
CA THR A 259 -15.91 17.91 13.74
C THR A 259 -16.33 17.28 15.06
N THR A 260 -17.35 17.84 15.70
CA THR A 260 -17.95 17.27 16.91
C THR A 260 -19.15 16.38 16.60
N ARG A 261 -19.54 15.50 17.53
CA ARG A 261 -20.79 14.74 17.45
C ARG A 261 -22.00 15.64 17.20
N GLN A 262 -22.07 16.77 17.90
CA GLN A 262 -23.19 17.71 17.77
C GLN A 262 -23.26 18.33 16.36
N ASP A 263 -22.11 18.64 15.75
CA ASP A 263 -22.07 19.16 14.37
C ASP A 263 -22.63 18.14 13.38
N VAL A 264 -22.29 16.86 13.57
CA VAL A 264 -22.80 15.76 12.73
C VAL A 264 -24.30 15.60 12.95
N GLU A 265 -24.75 15.46 14.20
CA GLU A 265 -26.17 15.30 14.53
C GLU A 265 -27.03 16.41 13.92
N LEU A 266 -26.57 17.67 14.02
CA LEU A 266 -27.24 18.80 13.41
C LEU A 266 -27.27 18.70 11.88
N SER A 267 -26.15 18.35 11.24
CA SER A 267 -26.06 18.27 9.77
C SER A 267 -26.85 17.12 9.17
N GLU A 268 -26.98 16.01 9.90
CA GLU A 268 -27.69 14.81 9.47
C GLU A 268 -29.17 14.81 9.90
N GLY A 269 -29.57 15.77 10.75
CA GLY A 269 -30.91 15.82 11.33
C GLY A 269 -31.17 14.69 12.33
N TRP A 270 -30.12 14.13 12.95
CA TRP A 270 -30.23 13.08 13.95
C TRP A 270 -30.56 13.67 15.32
N ALA A 271 -31.55 13.08 16.00
CA ALA A 271 -31.83 13.43 17.38
C ALA A 271 -30.66 13.03 18.30
N PRO A 272 -30.35 13.81 19.35
CA PRO A 272 -29.41 13.39 20.37
C PRO A 272 -29.86 12.06 21.01
N CYS A 273 -28.92 11.14 21.20
CA CYS A 273 -29.15 9.87 21.88
C CYS A 273 -27.98 9.55 22.82
N GLY A 274 -28.18 8.60 23.74
CA GLY A 274 -27.15 8.15 24.68
C GLY A 274 -26.08 7.28 24.02
N LEU A 275 -26.49 6.42 23.10
CA LEU A 275 -25.61 5.50 22.37
C LEU A 275 -25.96 5.50 20.88
N ARG A 276 -24.98 5.76 20.01
CA ARG A 276 -25.13 5.64 18.56
C ARG A 276 -24.18 4.60 18.02
N VAL A 277 -24.76 3.55 17.45
CA VAL A 277 -24.02 2.49 16.77
C VAL A 277 -24.25 2.56 15.27
N ALA A 278 -23.31 2.06 14.48
CA ALA A 278 -23.45 2.02 13.03
C ALA A 278 -22.96 0.72 12.41
N VAL A 279 -23.50 0.35 11.25
CA VAL A 279 -22.85 -0.59 10.33
C VAL A 279 -22.37 0.20 9.12
N ILE A 280 -21.07 0.13 8.85
CA ILE A 280 -20.42 0.93 7.80
C ILE A 280 -20.05 0.11 6.57
N GLY A 281 -19.77 0.82 5.48
CA GLY A 281 -19.45 0.24 4.16
C GLY A 281 -20.68 -0.27 3.41
N THR A 282 -20.44 -0.82 2.21
CA THR A 282 -21.53 -1.29 1.33
C THR A 282 -22.23 -2.53 1.91
N PRO A 283 -23.56 -2.66 1.78
CA PRO A 283 -24.29 -3.91 2.00
C PRO A 283 -23.74 -5.04 1.12
N ARG A 284 -23.48 -6.20 1.71
CA ARG A 284 -22.96 -7.38 1.02
C ARG A 284 -23.43 -8.64 1.73
N VAL A 285 -23.45 -9.77 1.01
CA VAL A 285 -23.86 -11.08 1.55
C VAL A 285 -22.99 -11.53 2.73
N GLU A 286 -21.73 -11.10 2.78
CA GLU A 286 -20.82 -11.43 3.86
C GLU A 286 -21.05 -10.61 5.14
N LYS A 287 -21.95 -9.61 5.10
CA LYS A 287 -22.39 -8.83 6.26
C LYS A 287 -23.81 -9.22 6.63
N ASP A 288 -24.00 -9.79 7.82
CA ASP A 288 -25.32 -10.13 8.32
C ASP A 288 -26.04 -8.89 8.86
N LEU A 289 -26.59 -8.09 7.94
CA LEU A 289 -27.29 -6.85 8.27
C LEU A 289 -28.62 -7.12 8.99
N GLN A 290 -29.30 -8.22 8.67
CA GLN A 290 -30.57 -8.58 9.32
C GLN A 290 -30.34 -8.89 10.81
N LEU A 291 -29.27 -9.62 11.14
CA LEU A 291 -28.89 -9.91 12.52
C LEU A 291 -28.72 -8.61 13.34
N VAL A 292 -28.12 -7.56 12.76
CA VAL A 292 -27.93 -6.29 13.47
C VAL A 292 -29.26 -5.55 13.68
N VAL A 293 -30.12 -5.52 12.67
CA VAL A 293 -31.45 -4.90 12.76
C VAL A 293 -32.29 -5.59 13.84
N ASP A 294 -32.34 -6.92 13.81
CA ASP A 294 -33.10 -7.72 14.77
C ASP A 294 -32.55 -7.55 16.20
N ALA A 295 -31.23 -7.48 16.36
CA ALA A 295 -30.61 -7.32 17.66
C ALA A 295 -30.90 -5.94 18.30
N VAL A 296 -30.90 -4.87 17.50
CA VAL A 296 -31.25 -3.52 17.97
C VAL A 296 -32.75 -3.42 18.26
N ALA A 297 -33.61 -4.03 17.44
CA ALA A 297 -35.04 -4.07 17.71
C ALA A 297 -35.35 -4.80 19.02
N ALA A 298 -34.65 -5.90 19.30
CA ALA A 298 -34.79 -6.68 20.53
C ALA A 298 -34.10 -6.06 21.77
N CYS A 299 -33.19 -5.11 21.57
CA CYS A 299 -32.44 -4.43 22.63
C CYS A 299 -33.37 -3.66 23.58
N GLY A 300 -33.12 -3.80 24.90
CA GLY A 300 -33.95 -3.18 25.94
C GLY A 300 -33.70 -1.69 26.14
N ARG A 301 -32.68 -1.13 25.46
CA ARG A 301 -32.28 0.28 25.58
C ARG A 301 -33.20 1.20 24.79
N ASP A 302 -33.65 2.27 25.44
CA ASP A 302 -34.38 3.38 24.82
C ASP A 302 -33.46 4.50 24.32
N ASP A 303 -32.21 4.53 24.78
CA ASP A 303 -31.21 5.54 24.45
C ASP A 303 -30.27 5.18 23.28
N ILE A 304 -30.50 4.04 22.62
CA ILE A 304 -29.71 3.55 21.49
C ILE A 304 -30.29 4.00 20.14
N GLN A 305 -29.42 4.33 19.19
CA GLN A 305 -29.76 4.56 17.79
C GLN A 305 -28.81 3.78 16.87
N LEU A 306 -29.35 3.10 15.88
CA LEU A 306 -28.62 2.40 14.82
C LEU A 306 -28.66 3.21 13.53
N ILE A 307 -27.48 3.51 12.97
CA ILE A 307 -27.35 4.02 11.61
C ILE A 307 -26.85 2.89 10.71
N ILE A 308 -27.64 2.47 9.74
CA ILE A 308 -27.31 1.31 8.91
C ILE A 308 -27.66 1.56 7.45
N ARG A 309 -26.72 1.24 6.56
CA ARG A 309 -27.01 1.14 5.13
C ARG A 309 -27.48 -0.27 4.82
N VAL A 310 -28.64 -0.39 4.18
CA VAL A 310 -29.25 -1.67 3.84
C VAL A 310 -29.56 -1.75 2.34
N ASP A 311 -29.62 -2.97 1.82
CA ASP A 311 -30.22 -3.25 0.52
C ASP A 311 -31.69 -3.69 0.68
N LEU A 312 -32.33 -4.07 -0.42
CA LEU A 312 -33.75 -4.44 -0.44
C LEU A 312 -34.04 -5.80 0.23
N SER A 313 -33.03 -6.58 0.58
CA SER A 313 -33.20 -7.89 1.21
C SER A 313 -33.38 -7.81 2.73
N VAL A 314 -33.00 -6.70 3.36
CA VAL A 314 -33.09 -6.51 4.81
C VAL A 314 -34.48 -5.98 5.18
N ALA A 315 -35.18 -6.68 6.06
CA ALA A 315 -36.45 -6.26 6.61
C ALA A 315 -36.22 -5.36 7.83
N VAL A 316 -36.52 -4.06 7.67
CA VAL A 316 -36.39 -3.07 8.74
C VAL A 316 -37.75 -2.87 9.41
N PRO A 317 -37.89 -3.10 10.74
CA PRO A 317 -39.12 -2.87 11.46
C PRO A 317 -39.43 -1.37 11.59
N ASP A 318 -40.68 -1.04 11.91
CA ASP A 318 -41.07 0.33 12.29
C ASP A 318 -40.58 0.64 13.71
N ASP A 319 -39.26 0.87 13.84
CA ASP A 319 -38.58 1.21 15.08
C ASP A 319 -37.86 2.56 14.92
N PRO A 320 -38.24 3.60 15.69
CA PRO A 320 -37.66 4.94 15.55
C PRO A 320 -36.17 5.00 15.93
N ARG A 321 -35.62 3.95 16.58
CA ARG A 321 -34.20 3.82 16.90
C ARG A 321 -33.35 3.43 15.69
N ILE A 322 -33.96 2.93 14.61
CA ILE A 322 -33.24 2.42 13.44
C ILE A 322 -33.38 3.39 12.27
N ILE A 323 -32.26 4.01 11.89
CA ILE A 323 -32.16 4.85 10.70
C ILE A 323 -31.54 4.01 9.58
N ALA A 324 -32.41 3.45 8.74
CA ALA A 324 -32.02 2.69 7.55
C ALA A 324 -31.85 3.61 6.33
N GLU A 325 -30.70 3.51 5.68
CA GLU A 325 -30.32 4.33 4.53
C GLU A 325 -30.00 3.48 3.30
N HIS A 326 -30.13 4.09 2.12
CA HIS A 326 -29.84 3.46 0.84
C HIS A 326 -28.94 4.35 -0.03
N GLY A 327 -28.32 3.76 -1.05
CA GLY A 327 -27.49 4.49 -2.00
C GLY A 327 -26.09 4.79 -1.47
N HIS A 328 -25.30 5.54 -2.25
CA HIS A 328 -23.91 5.89 -1.95
C HIS A 328 -23.83 7.07 -0.98
N LEU A 329 -22.83 7.04 -0.09
CA LEU A 329 -22.55 8.12 0.86
C LEU A 329 -21.28 8.85 0.40
N ASP A 330 -21.33 10.18 0.35
CA ASP A 330 -20.16 10.99 0.04
C ASP A 330 -19.01 10.73 1.04
N PHE A 331 -17.78 10.73 0.56
CA PHE A 331 -16.61 10.37 1.36
C PHE A 331 -16.37 11.33 2.54
N ASN A 332 -16.52 12.65 2.35
CA ASN A 332 -16.37 13.60 3.46
C ASN A 332 -17.52 13.45 4.46
N GLN A 333 -18.74 13.19 3.98
CA GLN A 333 -19.87 12.91 4.86
C GLN A 333 -19.62 11.64 5.69
N TYR A 334 -19.08 10.58 5.07
CA TYR A 334 -18.67 9.35 5.74
C TYR A 334 -17.66 9.60 6.86
N LEU A 335 -16.56 10.30 6.57
CA LEU A 335 -15.52 10.60 7.58
C LEU A 335 -16.08 11.40 8.76
N ARG A 336 -16.95 12.38 8.49
CA ARG A 336 -17.61 13.18 9.52
C ARG A 336 -18.50 12.32 10.40
N ARG A 337 -19.31 11.43 9.82
CA ARG A 337 -20.26 10.58 10.57
C ARG A 337 -19.58 9.69 11.59
N MET A 338 -18.35 9.23 11.32
CA MET A 338 -17.56 8.47 12.29
C MET A 338 -17.36 9.22 13.61
N LYS A 339 -17.38 10.56 13.63
CA LYS A 339 -17.28 11.38 14.87
C LYS A 339 -18.54 11.34 15.75
N ALA A 340 -19.66 10.85 15.22
CA ALA A 340 -20.92 10.73 15.96
C ALA A 340 -21.24 9.31 16.42
N PHE A 341 -20.44 8.32 16.00
CA PHE A 341 -20.61 6.94 16.39
C PHE A 341 -19.84 6.64 17.68
N ASP A 342 -20.53 6.04 18.64
CA ASP A 342 -19.92 5.53 19.86
C ASP A 342 -19.25 4.18 19.61
N ALA A 343 -19.79 3.39 18.69
CA ALA A 343 -19.21 2.14 18.21
C ALA A 343 -19.70 1.80 16.79
N VAL A 344 -18.94 0.97 16.08
CA VAL A 344 -19.31 0.39 14.79
C VAL A 344 -19.45 -1.11 14.93
N ILE A 345 -20.56 -1.66 14.47
CA ILE A 345 -20.84 -3.09 14.43
C ILE A 345 -20.31 -3.65 13.11
N LEU A 346 -19.49 -4.71 13.20
CA LEU A 346 -18.85 -5.42 12.09
C LEU A 346 -19.43 -6.85 12.02
N PRO A 347 -20.62 -7.04 11.41
CA PRO A 347 -21.36 -8.30 11.45
C PRO A 347 -20.92 -9.24 10.32
N PHE A 348 -19.65 -9.58 10.26
CA PHE A 348 -19.11 -10.40 9.18
C PHE A 348 -19.27 -11.88 9.46
N ALA A 349 -19.60 -12.64 8.42
CA ALA A 349 -19.55 -14.09 8.49
C ALA A 349 -18.09 -14.57 8.66
N PRO A 350 -17.83 -15.68 9.38
CA PRO A 350 -16.47 -16.19 9.62
C PRO A 350 -15.79 -16.77 8.36
N SER A 351 -16.48 -16.82 7.22
CA SER A 351 -15.99 -17.44 5.99
C SER A 351 -16.25 -16.56 4.77
N GLY A 352 -15.43 -16.73 3.72
CA GLY A 352 -15.61 -16.09 2.42
C GLY A 352 -14.93 -14.73 2.25
N MET A 353 -14.22 -14.23 3.27
CA MET A 353 -13.47 -12.98 3.23
C MET A 353 -12.03 -13.18 3.73
N LEU A 354 -11.13 -12.31 3.28
CA LEU A 354 -9.72 -12.30 3.71
C LEU A 354 -9.39 -11.13 4.65
N THR A 355 -10.10 -10.02 4.46
CA THR A 355 -9.90 -8.77 5.19
C THR A 355 -11.12 -7.87 5.01
N THR A 356 -11.19 -6.77 5.74
CA THR A 356 -12.20 -5.73 5.53
C THR A 356 -11.65 -4.34 5.82
N GLY A 357 -11.82 -3.42 4.87
CA GLY A 357 -11.42 -2.01 5.02
C GLY A 357 -12.11 -1.32 6.22
N THR A 358 -13.30 -1.78 6.60
CA THR A 358 -14.08 -1.19 7.71
C THR A 358 -13.45 -1.42 9.08
N ALA A 359 -12.60 -2.44 9.26
CA ALA A 359 -11.82 -2.60 10.48
C ALA A 359 -10.76 -1.48 10.61
N PHE A 360 -10.13 -1.13 9.48
CA PHE A 360 -9.12 -0.09 9.38
C PHE A 360 -9.70 1.32 9.44
N ASP A 361 -10.99 1.48 9.14
CA ASP A 361 -11.77 2.68 9.47
C ASP A 361 -11.97 2.84 10.98
N CYS A 362 -12.34 1.76 11.68
CA CYS A 362 -12.51 1.79 13.15
C CYS A 362 -11.18 2.11 13.85
N LEU A 363 -10.08 1.48 13.42
CA LEU A 363 -8.73 1.81 13.85
C LEU A 363 -8.44 3.28 13.56
N GLY A 364 -8.48 3.71 12.29
CA GLY A 364 -8.08 5.07 11.91
C GLY A 364 -8.91 6.18 12.56
N ALA A 365 -10.20 5.96 12.79
CA ALA A 365 -11.08 6.92 13.44
C ALA A 365 -10.98 6.89 14.97
N GLY A 366 -10.39 5.85 15.57
CA GLY A 366 -10.45 5.58 17.00
C GLY A 366 -11.88 5.31 17.48
N VAL A 367 -12.69 4.62 16.68
CA VAL A 367 -14.09 4.29 17.01
C VAL A 367 -14.16 2.83 17.43
N PRO A 368 -14.66 2.52 18.66
CA PRO A 368 -14.83 1.14 19.12
C PRO A 368 -15.50 0.23 18.09
N ALA A 369 -14.94 -0.96 17.89
CA ALA A 369 -15.51 -1.98 17.01
C ALA A 369 -16.25 -3.03 17.84
N ILE A 370 -17.50 -3.34 17.46
CA ILE A 370 -18.30 -4.45 17.99
C ILE A 370 -18.28 -5.55 16.93
N THR A 371 -17.72 -6.70 17.26
CA THR A 371 -17.26 -7.67 16.26
C THR A 371 -17.90 -9.04 16.46
N SER A 372 -18.18 -9.67 15.32
CA SER A 372 -18.56 -11.08 15.22
C SER A 372 -17.38 -11.99 15.53
N ASP A 373 -17.64 -13.30 15.69
CA ASP A 373 -16.62 -14.33 15.84
C ASP A 373 -15.96 -14.66 14.49
N TRP A 374 -15.14 -13.74 13.98
CA TRP A 374 -14.27 -13.96 12.84
C TRP A 374 -12.79 -13.82 13.25
N ASP A 375 -12.00 -14.86 13.03
CA ASP A 375 -10.58 -14.96 13.48
C ASP A 375 -9.69 -13.83 12.94
N PHE A 376 -10.02 -13.26 11.77
CA PHE A 376 -9.33 -12.07 11.24
C PHE A 376 -9.29 -10.90 12.24
N PHE A 377 -10.36 -10.73 13.02
CA PHE A 377 -10.43 -9.67 14.01
C PHE A 377 -9.55 -9.95 15.23
N ASP A 378 -9.20 -11.22 15.53
CA ASP A 378 -8.28 -11.54 16.63
C ASP A 378 -6.88 -11.01 16.32
N GLU A 379 -6.42 -11.17 15.08
CA GLU A 379 -5.14 -10.61 14.64
C GLU A 379 -5.19 -9.09 14.52
N THR A 380 -6.27 -8.57 13.92
CA THR A 380 -6.39 -7.14 13.61
C THR A 380 -6.54 -6.31 14.87
N PHE A 381 -7.48 -6.66 15.75
CA PHE A 381 -7.78 -5.90 16.95
C PHE A 381 -7.05 -6.40 18.19
N ALA A 382 -6.59 -7.65 18.24
CA ALA A 382 -5.93 -8.25 19.40
C ALA A 382 -6.65 -7.97 20.73
N GLY A 383 -7.98 -8.10 20.73
CA GLY A 383 -8.83 -7.86 21.91
C GLY A 383 -9.12 -6.39 22.22
N ALA A 384 -8.75 -5.45 21.34
CA ALA A 384 -9.16 -4.04 21.44
C ALA A 384 -10.64 -3.84 21.08
N ASP A 385 -11.24 -4.78 20.38
CA ASP A 385 -12.64 -4.82 19.99
C ASP A 385 -13.56 -5.37 21.08
N ILE A 386 -14.86 -5.23 20.86
CA ILE A 386 -15.92 -5.73 21.73
C ILE A 386 -16.61 -6.89 21.03
N ARG A 387 -16.18 -8.12 21.33
CA ARG A 387 -16.79 -9.33 20.78
C ARG A 387 -18.20 -9.53 21.30
N TYR A 388 -19.15 -9.75 20.39
CA TYR A 388 -20.51 -10.10 20.76
C TYR A 388 -20.80 -11.60 20.65
N GLY A 389 -20.26 -12.27 19.62
CA GLY A 389 -20.55 -13.68 19.33
C GLY A 389 -21.01 -13.86 17.88
N SER A 390 -22.03 -14.71 17.67
CA SER A 390 -22.51 -15.06 16.32
C SER A 390 -24.02 -15.00 16.13
N THR A 391 -24.78 -14.68 17.18
CA THR A 391 -26.26 -14.71 17.15
C THR A 391 -26.89 -13.33 17.41
N VAL A 392 -28.19 -13.23 17.14
CA VAL A 392 -28.99 -12.04 17.49
C VAL A 392 -28.97 -11.83 19.01
N GLU A 393 -29.19 -12.89 19.78
CA GLU A 393 -29.20 -12.84 21.25
C GLU A 393 -27.86 -12.39 21.83
N ASP A 394 -26.76 -12.84 21.22
CA ASP A 394 -25.40 -12.44 21.56
C ASP A 394 -25.18 -10.94 21.34
N LEU A 395 -25.55 -10.43 20.18
CA LEU A 395 -25.44 -9.00 19.89
C LEU A 395 -26.36 -8.17 20.77
N THR A 396 -27.62 -8.59 20.97
CA THR A 396 -28.57 -7.90 21.87
C THR A 396 -28.00 -7.78 23.29
N ARG A 397 -27.52 -8.89 23.87
CA ARG A 397 -26.88 -8.89 25.19
C ARG A 397 -25.66 -7.98 25.22
N CYS A 398 -24.81 -8.03 24.18
CA CYS A 398 -23.66 -7.17 24.08
C CYS A 398 -24.07 -5.68 24.10
N LEU A 399 -25.10 -5.29 23.34
CA LEU A 399 -25.62 -3.93 23.28
C LEU A 399 -26.21 -3.47 24.62
N ASP A 400 -26.98 -4.33 25.30
CA ASP A 400 -27.54 -4.04 26.63
C ASP A 400 -26.44 -3.79 27.68
N GLU A 401 -25.31 -4.51 27.59
CA GLU A 401 -24.19 -4.41 28.51
C GLU A 401 -23.19 -3.28 28.19
N LEU A 402 -23.35 -2.58 27.06
CA LEU A 402 -22.46 -1.46 26.68
C LEU A 402 -22.55 -0.34 27.70
N ASN A 403 -21.38 0.13 28.13
CA ASN A 403 -21.24 1.26 29.04
C ASN A 403 -20.04 2.14 28.63
N PRO A 404 -19.98 3.40 29.12
CA PRO A 404 -18.91 4.32 28.78
C PRO A 404 -17.51 3.76 29.09
N GLU A 405 -17.35 2.99 30.16
CA GLU A 405 -16.06 2.39 30.53
C GLU A 405 -15.58 1.37 29.50
N LYS A 406 -16.48 0.49 29.01
CA LYS A 406 -16.17 -0.53 27.99
C LYS A 406 -15.82 0.13 26.66
N LEU A 407 -16.57 1.15 26.25
CA LEU A 407 -16.32 1.91 25.02
C LEU A 407 -15.01 2.70 25.09
N ASN A 408 -14.73 3.38 26.20
CA ASN A 408 -13.49 4.12 26.38
C ASN A 408 -12.27 3.20 26.41
N ARG A 409 -12.39 2.01 27.03
CA ARG A 409 -11.33 1.00 27.01
C ARG A 409 -11.03 0.51 25.59
N SER A 410 -12.07 0.16 24.84
CA SER A 410 -11.93 -0.27 23.44
C SER A 410 -11.31 0.85 22.58
N ARG A 411 -11.81 2.08 22.71
CA ARG A 411 -11.26 3.26 22.02
C ARG A 411 -9.76 3.43 22.28
N GLN A 412 -9.35 3.43 23.56
CA GLN A 412 -7.95 3.60 23.92
C GLN A 412 -7.10 2.45 23.36
N ALA A 413 -7.59 1.20 23.49
CA ALA A 413 -6.88 0.04 22.97
C ALA A 413 -6.73 0.09 21.43
N LEU A 414 -7.72 0.59 20.68
CA LEU A 414 -7.60 0.80 19.24
C LEU A 414 -6.56 1.88 18.90
N ILE A 415 -6.57 3.00 19.62
CA ILE A 415 -5.57 4.07 19.45
C ILE A 415 -4.17 3.55 19.72
N ASP A 416 -3.99 2.76 20.77
CA ASP A 416 -2.70 2.15 21.12
C ASP A 416 -2.19 1.19 20.04
N ARG A 417 -3.07 0.70 19.15
CA ARG A 417 -2.71 -0.14 18.00
C ARG A 417 -2.34 0.63 16.74
N HIS A 418 -2.59 1.94 16.63
CA HIS A 418 -2.27 2.72 15.43
C HIS A 418 -0.87 2.47 14.88
N PRO A 419 0.22 2.46 15.70
CA PRO A 419 1.57 2.29 15.16
C PRO A 419 1.79 0.98 14.41
N ALA A 420 1.05 -0.08 14.75
CA ALA A 420 1.15 -1.38 14.07
C ALA A 420 0.47 -1.38 12.68
N PHE A 421 -0.34 -0.36 12.40
CA PHE A 421 -1.10 -0.19 11.17
C PHE A 421 -0.77 1.14 10.46
N ASP A 422 0.31 1.82 10.85
CA ASP A 422 0.78 3.02 10.17
C ASP A 422 1.29 2.65 8.76
N TRP A 423 1.00 3.52 7.80
CA TRP A 423 1.33 3.26 6.40
C TRP A 423 2.82 3.25 6.10
N GLU A 424 3.64 4.00 6.83
CA GLU A 424 5.09 4.09 6.57
C GLU A 424 5.80 2.75 6.81
N PRO A 425 5.68 2.08 7.98
CA PRO A 425 6.21 0.73 8.17
C PRO A 425 5.63 -0.32 7.22
N ILE A 426 4.35 -0.19 6.84
CA ILE A 426 3.69 -1.10 5.88
C ILE A 426 4.26 -0.92 4.48
N ALA A 427 4.50 0.34 4.09
CA ALA A 427 5.09 0.70 2.82
C ALA A 427 6.52 0.17 2.71
N ASP A 428 7.32 0.25 3.77
CA ASP A 428 8.67 -0.32 3.82
C ASP A 428 8.65 -1.85 3.64
N GLN A 429 7.80 -2.56 4.39
CA GLN A 429 7.64 -4.00 4.22
C GLN A 429 7.17 -4.38 2.81
N THR A 430 6.28 -3.58 2.23
CA THR A 430 5.81 -3.80 0.86
C THR A 430 6.93 -3.56 -0.14
N LEU A 431 7.75 -2.53 0.06
CA LEU A 431 8.92 -2.26 -0.78
C LEU A 431 9.87 -3.46 -0.79
N ASP A 432 10.16 -4.06 0.37
CA ASP A 432 11.01 -5.25 0.46
C ASP A 432 10.50 -6.41 -0.41
N VAL A 433 9.18 -6.64 -0.42
CA VAL A 433 8.54 -7.66 -1.28
C VAL A 433 8.67 -7.30 -2.76
N LEU A 434 8.41 -6.04 -3.12
CA LEU A 434 8.52 -5.56 -4.50
C LEU A 434 9.96 -5.67 -5.03
N GLU A 435 10.95 -5.32 -4.20
CA GLU A 435 12.36 -5.44 -4.55
C GLU A 435 12.80 -6.90 -4.71
N ALA A 436 12.41 -7.77 -3.79
CA ALA A 436 12.70 -9.20 -3.88
C ALA A 436 12.12 -9.83 -5.15
N ALA A 437 10.88 -9.48 -5.51
CA ALA A 437 10.23 -9.94 -6.73
C ALA A 437 10.94 -9.43 -7.99
N ALA A 438 11.31 -8.14 -8.03
CA ALA A 438 12.00 -7.53 -9.17
C ALA A 438 13.38 -8.17 -9.44
N LEU A 439 14.11 -8.53 -8.39
CA LEU A 439 15.46 -9.10 -8.51
C LEU A 439 15.50 -10.48 -9.17
N ARG A 440 14.36 -11.19 -9.25
CA ARG A 440 14.28 -12.50 -9.92
C ARG A 440 14.44 -12.42 -11.44
N TYR A 441 14.23 -11.23 -12.00
CA TYR A 441 14.28 -10.96 -13.44
C TYR A 441 15.43 -10.02 -13.83
N ALA A 442 16.30 -9.65 -12.87
CA ALA A 442 17.38 -8.67 -13.04
C ALA A 442 18.71 -9.26 -13.50
#